data_AF-A0A834XRY5-F1
#
_entry.id   AF-A0A834XRY5-F1
#
_cell.length_a   1.000
_cell.length_b   1.000
_cell.length_c   1.000
_cell.angle_alpha   90.00
_cell.angle_beta   90.00
_cell.angle_gamma   90.00
#
_symmetry.space_group_name_H-M   'P 1'
#
loop_
_entity.id
_entity.type
_entity.pdbx_description
1 polymer ?
#
loop_
_entity_poly.entity_id
_entity_poly.type
_entity_poly.pdbx_seq_one_letter_code
_entity_poly.pdbx_strand_id
1 'polypeptide(L)'
;MEKYHNIKSFIVTATEYSRNPSETTASVLQRNLNAIKISADLTIFDPGSIILSEFYLSLYNLTKTLESKTSLTWCTLDVLQHVSKNLAARQTLIHTYKFYQVLARLLESNLITEKRIKVLKLLQELTYGIKIHWQEAHIPSLMNILTQWIMQSKEEEIITLSLGILINLCYKNISVIHTLMRTIDAKAFHRMLLKLQSSSVNTRVQCCKILMIMEQESQDIPEKFIFDFVDITFRSLVSALSEKDVLLIQHIVEFFDDIRQNEHTKNALVSCTNYTNYVKNILNQLDIMTDSECAALVIDFLYP
;
A
#
# COMPACT_ATOMS: atom_id res chain seq x y z
N MET A 1 19.27 -14.28 -26.86
CA MET A 1 19.04 -12.82 -26.86
C MET A 1 19.46 -12.28 -25.50
N GLU A 2 20.20 -11.17 -25.44
CA GLU A 2 20.69 -10.61 -24.18
C GLU A 2 19.53 -10.31 -23.22
N LYS A 3 19.47 -11.02 -22.08
CA LYS A 3 18.46 -10.89 -21.01
C LYS A 3 18.16 -9.44 -20.61
N TYR A 4 19.15 -8.55 -20.74
CA TYR A 4 19.08 -7.15 -20.30
C TYR A 4 19.10 -6.12 -21.44
N HIS A 5 18.88 -6.52 -22.70
CA HIS A 5 19.00 -5.61 -23.86
C HIS A 5 18.16 -4.33 -23.71
N ASN A 6 16.86 -4.46 -23.43
CA ASN A 6 15.95 -3.32 -23.28
C ASN A 6 16.29 -2.45 -22.06
N ILE A 7 16.78 -3.07 -20.98
CA ILE A 7 17.21 -2.37 -19.77
C ILE A 7 18.46 -1.53 -20.05
N LYS A 8 19.48 -2.09 -20.73
CA LYS A 8 20.68 -1.35 -21.14
C LYS A 8 20.32 -0.19 -22.07
N SER A 9 19.46 -0.43 -23.06
CA SER A 9 18.97 0.62 -23.97
C SER A 9 18.29 1.75 -23.19
N PHE A 10 17.39 1.41 -22.27
CA PHE A 10 16.74 2.39 -21.40
C PHE A 10 17.73 3.22 -20.58
N ILE A 11 18.73 2.60 -19.93
CA ILE A 11 19.71 3.30 -19.09
C ILE A 11 20.48 4.35 -19.91
N VAL A 12 20.93 3.97 -21.12
CA VAL A 12 21.66 4.88 -22.02
C VAL A 12 20.77 6.06 -22.42
N THR A 13 19.55 5.79 -22.90
CA THR A 13 18.63 6.87 -23.33
C THR A 13 18.16 7.73 -22.15
N ALA A 14 17.98 7.17 -20.96
CA ALA A 14 17.61 7.93 -19.76
C ALA A 14 18.72 8.89 -19.35
N THR A 15 19.98 8.44 -19.43
CA THR A 15 21.15 9.27 -19.19
C THR A 15 21.24 10.40 -20.22
N GLU A 16 21.01 10.11 -21.51
CA GLU A 16 20.99 11.11 -22.57
C GLU A 16 19.88 12.17 -22.35
N TYR A 17 18.64 11.72 -22.09
CA TYR A 17 17.51 12.59 -21.81
C TYR A 17 17.76 13.49 -20.60
N SER A 18 18.39 12.97 -19.54
CA SER A 18 18.72 13.77 -18.35
C SER A 18 19.69 14.92 -18.62
N ARG A 19 20.56 14.78 -19.65
CA ARG A 19 21.52 15.80 -20.04
C ARG A 19 20.89 16.82 -20.99
N ASN A 20 20.17 16.34 -22.00
CA ASN A 20 19.55 17.17 -23.04
C ASN A 20 18.13 16.64 -23.37
N PRO A 21 17.09 17.09 -22.63
CA PRO A 21 15.72 16.67 -22.90
C PRO A 21 15.26 17.12 -24.29
N SER A 22 14.78 16.19 -25.10
CA SER A 22 14.20 16.46 -26.42
C SER A 22 13.02 15.54 -26.72
N GLU A 23 12.14 15.92 -27.65
CA GLU A 23 11.00 15.07 -28.04
C GLU A 23 11.46 13.74 -28.67
N THR A 24 12.57 13.76 -29.40
CA THR A 24 13.19 12.56 -29.98
C THR A 24 13.68 11.60 -28.90
N THR A 25 14.45 12.10 -27.92
CA THR A 25 14.94 11.27 -26.81
C THR A 25 13.80 10.79 -25.91
N ALA A 26 12.77 11.60 -25.69
CA ALA A 26 11.55 11.20 -24.98
C ALA A 26 10.80 10.07 -25.70
N SER A 27 10.71 10.12 -27.03
CA SER A 27 10.04 9.10 -27.84
C SER A 27 10.78 7.76 -27.81
N VAL A 28 12.12 7.78 -27.88
CA VAL A 28 12.95 6.58 -27.72
C VAL A 28 12.81 6.00 -26.31
N LEU A 29 12.79 6.85 -25.28
CA LEU A 29 12.52 6.43 -23.91
C LEU A 29 11.17 5.73 -23.76
N GLN A 30 10.10 6.31 -24.32
CA GLN A 30 8.77 5.69 -24.26
C GLN A 30 8.77 4.30 -24.92
N ARG A 31 9.45 4.15 -26.06
CA ARG A 31 9.59 2.85 -26.72
C ARG A 31 10.35 1.84 -25.85
N ASN A 32 11.46 2.26 -25.24
CA ASN A 32 12.24 1.40 -24.34
C ASN A 32 11.42 0.99 -23.11
N LEU A 33 10.70 1.93 -22.47
CA LEU A 33 9.82 1.66 -21.34
C LEU A 33 8.69 0.68 -21.72
N ASN A 34 8.05 0.88 -22.87
CA ASN A 34 7.01 -0.02 -23.36
C ASN A 34 7.55 -1.44 -23.62
N ALA A 35 8.76 -1.57 -24.15
CA ALA A 35 9.41 -2.86 -24.35
C ALA A 35 9.74 -3.57 -23.02
N ILE A 36 10.07 -2.83 -21.97
CA ILE A 36 10.29 -3.38 -20.62
C ILE A 36 8.97 -3.81 -19.97
N LYS A 37 7.93 -2.98 -20.08
CA LYS A 37 6.58 -3.24 -19.53
C LYS A 37 5.98 -4.56 -20.04
N ILE A 38 6.20 -4.90 -21.30
CA ILE A 38 5.63 -6.13 -21.91
C ILE A 38 6.47 -7.38 -21.63
N SER A 39 7.61 -7.28 -20.93
CA SER A 39 8.43 -8.44 -20.60
C SER A 39 7.66 -9.39 -19.67
N ALA A 40 7.44 -10.62 -20.12
CA ALA A 40 6.82 -11.66 -19.30
C ALA A 40 7.77 -12.20 -18.22
N ASP A 41 9.08 -12.21 -18.50
CA ASP A 41 10.09 -12.63 -17.52
C ASP A 41 10.30 -11.53 -16.50
N LEU A 42 9.80 -11.73 -15.28
CA LEU A 42 9.97 -10.83 -14.15
C LEU A 42 11.33 -10.99 -13.46
N THR A 43 12.08 -12.07 -13.72
CA THR A 43 13.42 -12.31 -13.13
C THR A 43 14.47 -11.36 -13.71
N ILE A 44 14.14 -10.65 -14.80
CA ILE A 44 15.00 -9.57 -15.31
C ILE A 44 15.11 -8.41 -14.32
N PHE A 45 14.20 -8.33 -13.35
CA PHE A 45 14.17 -7.32 -12.30
C PHE A 45 14.76 -7.82 -10.98
N ASP A 46 15.36 -9.01 -10.92
CA ASP A 46 15.95 -9.47 -9.67
C ASP A 46 17.13 -8.55 -9.27
N PRO A 47 17.15 -8.01 -8.04
CA PRO A 47 18.23 -7.16 -7.58
C PRO A 47 19.52 -7.98 -7.42
N GLY A 48 20.67 -7.31 -7.56
CA GLY A 48 21.98 -7.93 -7.32
C GLY A 48 22.99 -7.81 -8.47
N SER A 49 22.59 -7.26 -9.62
CA SER A 49 23.52 -6.88 -10.68
C SER A 49 23.69 -5.36 -10.78
N ILE A 50 24.89 -4.92 -11.17
CA ILE A 50 25.21 -3.50 -11.39
C ILE A 50 24.24 -2.86 -12.40
N ILE A 51 23.91 -3.59 -13.47
CA ILE A 51 22.97 -3.14 -14.49
C ILE A 51 21.60 -2.84 -13.89
N LEU A 52 21.12 -3.66 -12.94
CA LEU A 52 19.83 -3.43 -12.30
C LEU A 52 19.90 -2.27 -11.31
N SER A 53 21.02 -2.09 -10.60
CA SER A 53 21.20 -0.90 -9.77
C SER A 53 21.15 0.40 -10.58
N GLU A 54 21.77 0.41 -11.76
CA GLU A 54 21.71 1.54 -12.71
C GLU A 54 20.31 1.73 -13.30
N PHE A 55 19.59 0.64 -13.58
CA PHE A 55 18.21 0.66 -14.04
C PHE A 55 17.30 1.37 -13.02
N TYR A 56 17.33 0.93 -11.76
CA TYR A 56 16.49 1.54 -10.71
C TYR A 56 16.86 2.99 -10.45
N LEU A 57 18.15 3.34 -10.46
CA LEU A 57 18.60 4.70 -10.30
C LEU A 57 18.13 5.59 -11.47
N SER A 58 18.28 5.11 -12.70
CA SER A 58 17.78 5.79 -13.90
C SER A 58 16.26 5.99 -13.84
N LEU A 59 15.52 4.96 -13.43
CA LEU A 59 14.07 5.02 -13.29
C LEU A 59 13.63 6.00 -12.20
N TYR A 60 14.34 6.04 -11.07
CA TYR A 60 14.09 6.96 -9.97
C TYR A 60 14.32 8.41 -10.41
N ASN A 61 15.46 8.69 -11.05
CA ASN A 61 15.80 10.02 -11.55
C ASN A 61 14.80 10.50 -12.61
N LEU A 62 14.39 9.61 -13.51
CA LEU A 62 13.35 9.90 -14.48
C LEU A 62 12.03 10.24 -13.77
N THR A 63 11.55 9.39 -12.86
CA THR A 63 10.30 9.63 -12.10
C THR A 63 10.34 10.95 -11.32
N LYS A 64 11.49 11.31 -10.73
CA LYS A 64 11.68 12.54 -9.96
C LYS A 64 11.55 13.82 -10.80
N THR A 65 11.93 13.76 -12.07
CA THR A 65 12.03 14.93 -12.97
C THR A 65 10.78 15.14 -13.81
N LEU A 66 9.99 14.09 -14.05
CA LEU A 66 8.84 14.17 -14.93
C LEU A 66 7.64 14.86 -14.29
N GLU A 67 6.97 15.71 -15.08
CA GLU A 67 5.73 16.36 -14.70
C GLU A 67 4.51 15.48 -14.98
N SER A 68 3.47 15.58 -14.16
CA SER A 68 2.24 14.79 -14.26
C SER A 68 1.51 14.87 -15.62
N LYS A 69 1.77 15.92 -16.40
CA LYS A 69 1.12 16.16 -17.70
C LYS A 69 1.74 15.36 -18.86
N THR A 70 2.97 14.86 -18.74
CA THR A 70 3.67 14.20 -19.86
C THR A 70 3.24 12.74 -20.02
N SER A 71 3.16 12.24 -21.25
CA SER A 71 2.90 10.81 -21.53
C SER A 71 4.02 9.91 -20.99
N LEU A 72 5.25 10.41 -21.00
CA LEU A 72 6.43 9.72 -20.48
C LEU A 72 6.30 9.39 -18.98
N THR A 73 5.65 10.23 -18.18
CA THR A 73 5.33 9.95 -16.76
C THR A 73 4.49 8.68 -16.63
N TRP A 74 3.47 8.54 -17.47
CA TRP A 74 2.53 7.43 -17.41
C TRP A 74 3.14 6.12 -17.92
N CYS A 75 4.01 6.18 -18.93
CA CYS A 75 4.84 5.03 -19.34
C CYS A 75 5.81 4.59 -18.23
N THR A 76 6.40 5.56 -17.52
CA THR A 76 7.31 5.28 -16.41
C THR A 76 6.58 4.60 -15.25
N LEU A 77 5.38 5.10 -14.91
CA LEU A 77 4.50 4.49 -13.90
C LEU A 77 4.04 3.08 -14.29
N ASP A 78 3.74 2.83 -15.57
CA ASP A 78 3.41 1.48 -16.05
C ASP A 78 4.57 0.50 -15.83
N VAL A 79 5.81 0.93 -16.10
CA VAL A 79 7.00 0.12 -15.85
C VAL A 79 7.17 -0.11 -14.35
N LEU A 80 7.01 0.91 -13.51
CA LEU A 80 7.09 0.74 -12.06
C LEU A 80 6.07 -0.27 -11.54
N GLN A 81 4.82 -0.17 -11.99
CA GLN A 81 3.77 -1.12 -11.62
C GLN A 81 4.11 -2.54 -12.09
N HIS A 82 4.69 -2.69 -13.28
CA HIS A 82 5.09 -4.01 -13.78
C HIS A 82 6.27 -4.58 -13.00
N VAL A 83 7.27 -3.76 -12.68
CA VAL A 83 8.44 -4.13 -11.87
C VAL A 83 8.03 -4.54 -10.46
N SER A 84 7.05 -3.86 -9.86
CA SER A 84 6.51 -4.17 -8.52
C SER A 84 5.86 -5.56 -8.41
N LYS A 85 5.54 -6.21 -9.54
CA LYS A 85 5.04 -7.60 -9.53
C LYS A 85 6.11 -8.61 -9.13
N ASN A 86 7.40 -8.28 -9.34
CA ASN A 86 8.50 -9.06 -8.80
C ASN A 86 8.71 -8.68 -7.32
N LEU A 87 8.62 -9.66 -6.42
CA LEU A 87 8.72 -9.43 -4.99
C LEU A 87 10.06 -8.81 -4.57
N ALA A 88 11.19 -9.31 -5.08
CA ALA A 88 12.52 -8.81 -4.73
C ALA A 88 12.78 -7.40 -5.27
N ALA A 89 12.31 -7.13 -6.49
CA ALA A 89 12.31 -5.79 -7.08
C ALA A 89 11.46 -4.83 -6.25
N ARG A 90 10.24 -5.23 -5.86
CA ARG A 90 9.35 -4.44 -5.01
C ARG A 90 10.03 -4.07 -3.69
N GLN A 91 10.65 -5.04 -3.01
CA GLN A 91 11.42 -4.77 -1.78
C GLN A 91 12.54 -3.75 -2.00
N THR A 92 13.22 -3.82 -3.14
CA THR A 92 14.26 -2.86 -3.54
C THR A 92 13.69 -1.46 -3.79
N LEU A 93 12.54 -1.35 -4.48
CA LEU A 93 11.84 -0.08 -4.71
C LEU A 93 11.38 0.58 -3.39
N ILE A 94 10.96 -0.22 -2.42
CA ILE A 94 10.47 0.22 -1.11
C ILE A 94 11.63 0.64 -0.20
N HIS A 95 12.58 -0.25 0.05
CA HIS A 95 13.57 -0.08 1.12
C HIS A 95 14.88 0.58 0.67
N THR A 96 15.30 0.36 -0.58
CA THR A 96 16.56 0.89 -1.10
C THR A 96 16.36 2.23 -1.78
N TYR A 97 15.46 2.30 -2.76
CA TYR A 97 15.24 3.49 -3.58
C TYR A 97 14.11 4.39 -3.09
N LYS A 98 13.27 3.91 -2.17
CA LYS A 98 12.17 4.68 -1.54
C LYS A 98 11.28 5.39 -2.56
N PHE A 99 10.80 4.66 -3.58
CA PHE A 99 10.02 5.24 -4.68
C PHE A 99 8.71 5.94 -4.24
N TYR A 100 8.14 5.56 -3.09
CA TYR A 100 6.94 6.22 -2.58
C TYR A 100 7.12 7.74 -2.43
N GLN A 101 8.35 8.22 -2.13
CA GLN A 101 8.63 9.65 -1.93
C GLN A 101 8.43 10.45 -3.23
N VAL A 102 8.91 9.92 -4.36
CA VAL A 102 8.78 10.60 -5.66
C VAL A 102 7.36 10.46 -6.23
N LEU A 103 6.68 9.35 -5.94
CA LEU A 103 5.29 9.13 -6.33
C LEU A 103 4.31 10.04 -5.57
N ALA A 104 4.56 10.29 -4.29
CA ALA A 104 3.75 11.18 -3.47
C ALA A 104 3.63 12.59 -4.09
N ARG A 105 4.71 13.10 -4.71
CA ARG A 105 4.71 14.40 -5.40
C ARG A 105 3.74 14.46 -6.59
N LEU A 106 3.44 13.33 -7.23
CA LEU A 106 2.47 13.31 -8.33
C LEU A 106 1.04 13.58 -7.84
N LEU A 107 0.74 13.27 -6.58
CA LEU A 107 -0.56 13.54 -5.96
C LEU A 107 -0.79 15.03 -5.67
N GLU A 108 0.27 15.83 -5.56
CA GLU A 108 0.17 17.29 -5.42
C GLU A 108 -0.33 17.97 -6.71
N SER A 109 -0.25 17.26 -7.85
CA SER A 109 -0.79 17.74 -9.12
C SER A 109 -2.30 17.59 -9.19
N ASN A 110 -2.97 18.48 -9.94
CA ASN A 110 -4.37 18.32 -10.33
C ASN A 110 -4.54 17.19 -11.35
N LEU A 111 -4.50 15.95 -10.86
CA LEU A 111 -4.75 14.74 -11.64
C LEU A 111 -6.25 14.52 -11.85
N ILE A 112 -6.63 14.02 -13.02
CA ILE A 112 -7.95 13.41 -13.22
C ILE A 112 -8.08 12.13 -12.40
N THR A 113 -9.31 11.74 -12.07
CA THR A 113 -9.63 10.61 -11.18
C THR A 113 -8.89 9.32 -11.53
N GLU A 114 -8.92 8.89 -12.79
CA GLU A 114 -8.25 7.66 -13.26
C GLU A 114 -6.74 7.66 -12.95
N LYS A 115 -6.07 8.76 -13.30
CA LYS A 115 -4.64 8.97 -13.06
C LYS A 115 -4.31 9.00 -11.57
N ARG A 116 -5.19 9.60 -10.76
CA ARG A 116 -5.05 9.62 -9.30
C ARG A 116 -5.14 8.22 -8.71
N ILE A 117 -6.16 7.45 -9.10
CA ILE A 117 -6.35 6.06 -8.66
C ILE A 117 -5.12 5.22 -9.01
N LYS A 118 -4.58 5.38 -10.22
CA LYS A 118 -3.37 4.67 -10.66
C LYS A 118 -2.16 4.95 -9.76
N VAL A 119 -1.91 6.22 -9.43
CA VAL A 119 -0.80 6.58 -8.52
C VAL A 119 -1.06 6.05 -7.11
N LEU A 120 -2.30 6.14 -6.63
CA LEU A 120 -2.70 5.63 -5.31
C LEU A 120 -2.50 4.11 -5.19
N LYS A 121 -2.89 3.32 -6.20
CA LYS A 121 -2.66 1.86 -6.22
C LYS A 121 -1.18 1.52 -6.07
N LEU A 122 -0.34 2.16 -6.89
CA LEU A 122 1.11 1.94 -6.83
C LEU A 122 1.72 2.41 -5.50
N LEU A 123 1.25 3.53 -4.95
CA LEU A 123 1.67 4.01 -3.63
C LEU A 123 1.27 3.02 -2.54
N GLN A 124 0.07 2.45 -2.58
CA GLN A 124 -0.35 1.45 -1.60
C GLN A 124 0.58 0.23 -1.61
N GLU A 125 0.92 -0.28 -2.80
CA GLU A 125 1.89 -1.38 -2.94
C GLU A 125 3.29 -1.01 -2.41
N LEU A 126 3.76 0.21 -2.69
CA LEU A 126 5.13 0.65 -2.35
C LEU A 126 5.25 1.27 -0.95
N THR A 127 4.16 1.39 -0.22
CA THR A 127 4.16 1.81 1.19
C THR A 127 3.97 0.63 2.15
N TYR A 128 3.58 -0.53 1.64
CA TYR A 128 3.38 -1.70 2.48
C TYR A 128 4.71 -2.19 3.09
N GLY A 129 4.74 -2.32 4.42
CA GLY A 129 5.92 -2.77 5.16
C GLY A 129 7.04 -1.74 5.30
N ILE A 130 6.82 -0.46 4.94
CA ILE A 130 7.86 0.57 5.07
C ILE A 130 8.27 0.80 6.53
N LYS A 131 9.55 1.16 6.70
CA LYS A 131 10.12 1.54 7.99
C LYS A 131 10.65 2.97 7.91
N ILE A 132 9.96 3.87 8.59
CA ILE A 132 10.26 5.31 8.65
C ILE A 132 10.85 5.62 10.03
N HIS A 133 12.19 5.64 10.08
CA HIS A 133 12.93 5.78 11.33
C HIS A 133 12.92 7.22 11.89
N TRP A 134 12.72 8.23 11.05
CA TRP A 134 12.69 9.64 11.43
C TRP A 134 11.67 10.42 10.61
N GLN A 135 11.36 11.64 11.03
CA GLN A 135 10.41 12.50 10.32
C GLN A 135 10.98 12.93 8.96
N GLU A 136 10.41 12.40 7.88
CA GLU A 136 10.78 12.76 6.51
C GLU A 136 9.94 13.96 6.04
N ALA A 137 10.58 14.95 5.40
CA ALA A 137 9.97 16.26 5.11
C ALA A 137 8.71 16.23 4.22
N HIS A 138 8.54 15.20 3.39
CA HIS A 138 7.38 15.06 2.50
C HIS A 138 6.17 14.40 3.17
N ILE A 139 6.36 13.72 4.32
CA ILE A 139 5.29 13.00 5.00
C ILE A 139 4.14 13.92 5.42
N PRO A 140 4.36 15.11 6.01
CA PRO A 140 3.27 16.03 6.33
C PRO A 140 2.40 16.43 5.13
N SER A 141 3.01 16.70 3.97
CA SER A 141 2.29 17.04 2.73
C SER A 141 1.41 15.87 2.29
N LEU A 142 1.99 14.66 2.24
CA LEU A 142 1.27 13.45 1.87
C LEU A 142 0.13 13.12 2.85
N MET A 143 0.37 13.24 4.16
CA MET A 143 -0.65 13.05 5.20
C MET A 143 -1.83 13.99 4.99
N ASN A 144 -1.56 15.26 4.72
CA ASN A 144 -2.62 16.24 4.43
C ASN A 144 -3.43 15.85 3.18
N ILE A 145 -2.77 15.48 2.08
CA ILE A 145 -3.48 15.05 0.85
C ILE A 145 -4.39 13.86 1.13
N LEU A 146 -3.86 12.81 1.76
CA LEU A 146 -4.59 11.57 2.04
C LEU A 146 -5.79 11.84 2.96
N THR A 147 -5.58 12.58 4.06
CA THR A 147 -6.64 12.90 5.02
C THR A 147 -7.73 13.78 4.41
N GLN A 148 -7.37 14.77 3.57
CA GLN A 148 -8.35 15.57 2.84
C GLN A 148 -9.16 14.70 1.87
N TRP A 149 -8.53 13.77 1.15
CA TRP A 149 -9.26 12.86 0.26
C TRP A 149 -10.19 11.90 1.01
N ILE A 150 -9.79 11.40 2.18
CA ILE A 150 -10.67 10.60 3.05
C ILE A 150 -11.88 11.43 3.50
N MET A 151 -11.67 12.71 3.83
CA MET A 151 -12.73 13.57 4.36
C MET A 151 -13.67 14.16 3.30
N GLN A 152 -13.18 14.39 2.07
CA GLN A 152 -13.87 15.22 1.08
C GLN A 152 -14.18 14.52 -0.25
N SER A 153 -13.48 13.42 -0.58
CA SER A 153 -13.73 12.71 -1.84
C SER A 153 -15.14 12.11 -1.87
N LYS A 154 -15.71 12.05 -3.08
CA LYS A 154 -16.94 11.31 -3.36
C LYS A 154 -16.70 9.92 -3.95
N GLU A 155 -15.46 9.68 -4.39
CA GLU A 155 -15.05 8.42 -5.01
C GLU A 155 -14.60 7.44 -3.92
N GLU A 156 -15.33 6.35 -3.74
CA GLU A 156 -15.04 5.33 -2.70
C GLU A 156 -13.65 4.70 -2.88
N GLU A 157 -13.24 4.46 -4.13
CA GLU A 157 -11.92 3.88 -4.42
C GLU A 157 -10.78 4.82 -3.97
N ILE A 158 -10.93 6.13 -4.16
CA ILE A 158 -9.93 7.11 -3.67
C ILE A 158 -9.88 7.09 -2.14
N ILE A 159 -11.03 7.05 -1.47
CA ILE A 159 -11.09 7.01 0.01
C ILE A 159 -10.40 5.74 0.52
N THR A 160 -10.75 4.58 -0.06
CA THR A 160 -10.22 3.27 0.34
C THR A 160 -8.72 3.19 0.16
N LEU A 161 -8.21 3.60 -1.02
CA LEU A 161 -6.77 3.60 -1.29
C LEU A 161 -6.04 4.60 -0.37
N SER A 162 -6.63 5.77 -0.11
CA SER A 162 -6.03 6.78 0.77
C SER A 162 -5.93 6.28 2.20
N LEU A 163 -6.97 5.60 2.71
CA LEU A 163 -6.94 4.93 4.01
C LEU A 163 -5.84 3.86 4.06
N GLY A 164 -5.77 3.01 3.05
CA GLY A 164 -4.75 1.95 2.99
C GLY A 164 -3.31 2.49 3.01
N ILE A 165 -3.03 3.54 2.24
CA ILE A 165 -1.71 4.21 2.26
C ILE A 165 -1.46 4.85 3.62
N LEU A 166 -2.44 5.52 4.20
CA LEU A 166 -2.32 6.15 5.52
C LEU A 166 -1.97 5.11 6.60
N ILE A 167 -2.63 3.96 6.58
CA ILE A 167 -2.38 2.84 7.49
C ILE A 167 -0.97 2.29 7.28
N ASN A 168 -0.57 2.03 6.04
CA ASN A 168 0.78 1.58 5.73
C ASN A 168 1.86 2.54 6.25
N LEU A 169 1.63 3.85 6.13
CA LEU A 169 2.55 4.88 6.61
C LEU A 169 2.61 4.96 8.13
N CYS A 170 1.48 4.81 8.83
CA CYS A 170 1.40 4.94 10.28
C CYS A 170 1.76 3.66 11.04
N TYR A 171 1.47 2.50 10.46
CA TYR A 171 1.66 1.20 11.10
C TYR A 171 3.14 0.98 11.50
N LYS A 172 3.37 0.75 12.80
CA LYS A 172 4.71 0.62 13.43
C LYS A 172 5.66 1.81 13.20
N ASN A 173 5.15 2.98 12.80
CA ASN A 173 5.91 4.18 12.50
C ASN A 173 5.44 5.35 13.38
N ILE A 174 5.85 5.36 14.66
CA ILE A 174 5.40 6.31 15.69
C ILE A 174 5.59 7.78 15.26
N SER A 175 6.71 8.11 14.61
CA SER A 175 6.98 9.46 14.12
C SER A 175 5.93 9.95 13.11
N VAL A 176 5.38 9.03 12.32
CA VAL A 176 4.32 9.30 11.34
C VAL A 176 2.97 9.43 12.04
N ILE A 177 2.68 8.61 13.05
CA ILE A 177 1.47 8.72 13.88
C ILE A 177 1.40 10.12 14.52
N HIS A 178 2.49 10.59 15.14
CA HIS A 178 2.52 11.95 15.69
C HIS A 178 2.34 13.04 14.63
N THR A 179 2.85 12.82 13.42
CA THR A 179 2.64 13.75 12.30
C THR A 179 1.17 13.77 11.88
N LEU A 180 0.51 12.60 11.80
CA LEU A 180 -0.92 12.49 11.52
C LEU A 180 -1.74 13.25 12.56
N MET A 181 -1.51 13.00 13.85
CA MET A 181 -2.24 13.65 14.96
C MET A 181 -2.11 15.17 14.99
N ARG A 182 -1.02 15.72 14.43
CA ARG A 182 -0.83 17.18 14.26
C ARG A 182 -1.47 17.73 12.99
N THR A 183 -1.77 16.89 12.01
CA THR A 183 -2.31 17.27 10.71
C THR A 183 -3.85 17.30 10.70
N ILE A 184 -4.49 16.47 11.54
CA ILE A 184 -5.96 16.30 11.57
C ILE A 184 -6.60 16.92 12.81
N ASP A 185 -7.89 17.28 12.69
CA ASP A 185 -8.78 17.34 13.84
C ASP A 185 -9.23 15.93 14.19
N ALA A 186 -8.71 15.36 15.28
CA ALA A 186 -8.98 14.00 15.70
C ALA A 186 -10.48 13.71 15.87
N LYS A 187 -11.28 14.65 16.37
CA LYS A 187 -12.73 14.46 16.56
C LYS A 187 -13.47 14.48 15.24
N ALA A 188 -13.09 15.35 14.31
CA ALA A 188 -13.68 15.38 12.97
C ALA A 188 -13.31 14.12 12.18
N PHE A 189 -12.04 13.71 12.24
CA PHE A 189 -11.54 12.53 11.55
C PHE A 189 -12.18 11.25 12.10
N HIS A 190 -12.26 11.08 13.43
CA HIS A 190 -12.94 9.94 14.06
C HIS A 190 -14.40 9.83 13.61
N ARG A 191 -15.16 10.94 13.63
CA ARG A 191 -16.55 10.96 13.13
C ARG A 191 -16.66 10.57 11.65
N MET A 192 -15.70 11.01 10.83
CA MET A 192 -15.66 10.62 9.42
C MET A 192 -15.42 9.10 9.27
N LEU A 193 -14.48 8.52 10.02
CA LEU A 193 -14.20 7.09 9.97
C LEU A 193 -15.43 6.26 10.37
N LEU A 194 -16.16 6.67 11.42
CA LEU A 194 -17.40 6.01 11.82
C LEU A 194 -18.47 6.06 10.71
N LYS A 195 -18.55 7.17 9.96
CA LYS A 195 -19.47 7.27 8.82
C LYS A 195 -19.08 6.32 7.69
N LEU A 196 -17.78 6.23 7.38
CA LEU A 196 -17.24 5.38 6.31
C LEU A 196 -17.34 3.87 6.60
N GLN A 197 -17.50 3.48 7.87
CA GLN A 197 -17.72 2.06 8.22
C GLN A 197 -18.99 1.45 7.58
N SER A 198 -19.95 2.29 7.17
CA SER A 198 -21.17 1.86 6.47
C SER A 198 -21.01 1.60 4.97
N SER A 199 -19.82 1.88 4.40
CA SER A 199 -19.49 1.64 2.99
C SER A 199 -19.14 0.15 2.76
N SER A 200 -18.08 -0.15 2.02
CA SER A 200 -17.60 -1.53 1.80
C SER A 200 -16.94 -2.19 3.03
N VAL A 201 -16.89 -3.51 3.00
CA VAL A 201 -16.20 -4.35 4.01
C VAL A 201 -14.72 -3.96 4.11
N ASN A 202 -14.03 -3.80 2.99
CA ASN A 202 -12.63 -3.37 2.96
C ASN A 202 -12.46 -1.99 3.62
N THR A 203 -13.26 -0.98 3.23
CA THR A 203 -13.22 0.36 3.86
C THR A 203 -13.43 0.26 5.37
N ARG A 204 -14.37 -0.57 5.81
CA ARG A 204 -14.66 -0.78 7.24
C ARG A 204 -13.46 -1.33 7.98
N VAL A 205 -12.79 -2.35 7.45
CA VAL A 205 -11.55 -2.89 8.02
C VAL A 205 -10.51 -1.79 8.12
N GLN A 206 -10.24 -1.06 7.04
CA GLN A 206 -9.26 0.02 7.04
C GLN A 206 -9.59 1.09 8.09
N CYS A 207 -10.86 1.51 8.19
CA CYS A 207 -11.31 2.44 9.23
C CYS A 207 -11.02 1.94 10.64
N CYS A 208 -11.30 0.67 10.94
CA CYS A 208 -10.99 0.13 12.26
C CYS A 208 -9.48 0.02 12.50
N LYS A 209 -8.68 -0.37 11.49
CA LYS A 209 -7.22 -0.42 11.59
C LYS A 209 -6.62 0.93 11.96
N ILE A 210 -7.00 2.00 11.24
CA ILE A 210 -6.46 3.33 11.53
C ILE A 210 -6.94 3.86 12.89
N LEU A 211 -8.18 3.58 13.31
CA LEU A 211 -8.66 3.91 14.65
C LEU A 211 -7.79 3.24 15.72
N MET A 212 -7.50 1.94 15.57
CA MET A 212 -6.65 1.24 16.52
C MET A 212 -5.22 1.80 16.56
N ILE A 213 -4.62 2.12 15.40
CA ILE A 213 -3.30 2.74 15.34
C ILE A 213 -3.29 4.10 16.06
N MET A 214 -4.35 4.90 15.92
CA MET A 214 -4.46 6.21 16.58
C MET A 214 -4.64 6.07 18.10
N GLU A 215 -5.35 5.05 18.57
CA GLU A 215 -5.63 4.82 20.00
C GLU A 215 -4.52 4.04 20.72
N GLN A 216 -3.62 3.35 20.02
CA GLN A 216 -2.46 2.70 20.67
C GLN A 216 -1.59 3.69 21.45
N GLU A 217 -1.53 4.95 21.03
CA GLU A 217 -0.79 6.00 21.73
C GLU A 217 -1.51 6.53 22.98
N SER A 218 -2.84 6.36 23.09
CA SER A 218 -3.61 6.80 24.26
C SER A 218 -3.56 5.80 25.42
N GLN A 219 -3.02 4.59 25.19
CA GLN A 219 -2.95 3.45 26.14
C GLN A 219 -4.28 2.98 26.75
N ASP A 220 -5.40 3.65 26.45
CA ASP A 220 -6.74 3.34 26.93
C ASP A 220 -7.68 3.11 25.73
N ILE A 221 -7.48 2.00 25.01
CA ILE A 221 -8.40 1.61 23.93
C ILE A 221 -9.66 1.02 24.58
N PRO A 222 -10.87 1.62 24.44
CA PRO A 222 -12.06 1.05 25.05
C PRO A 222 -12.36 -0.34 24.46
N GLU A 223 -12.69 -1.32 25.32
CA GLU A 223 -12.93 -2.72 24.92
C GLU A 223 -13.96 -2.86 23.79
N LYS A 224 -14.98 -1.98 23.78
CA LYS A 224 -15.99 -1.94 22.73
C LYS A 224 -15.38 -1.81 21.32
N PHE A 225 -14.37 -0.96 21.15
CA PHE A 225 -13.71 -0.81 19.85
C PHE A 225 -12.97 -2.08 19.43
N ILE A 226 -12.38 -2.77 20.41
CA ILE A 226 -11.69 -4.05 20.17
C ILE A 226 -12.71 -5.10 19.74
N PHE A 227 -13.87 -5.18 20.40
CA PHE A 227 -14.95 -6.10 20.02
C PHE A 227 -15.52 -5.81 18.63
N ASP A 228 -15.80 -4.54 18.34
CA ASP A 228 -16.29 -4.11 17.01
C ASP A 228 -15.26 -4.44 15.92
N PHE A 229 -13.97 -4.18 16.19
CA PHE A 229 -12.89 -4.54 15.28
C PHE A 229 -12.79 -6.05 15.05
N VAL A 230 -12.88 -6.87 16.10
CA VAL A 230 -12.86 -8.33 16.00
C VAL A 230 -14.01 -8.80 15.12
N ASP A 231 -15.23 -8.39 15.42
CA ASP A 231 -16.41 -8.74 14.65
C ASP A 231 -16.24 -8.40 13.15
N ILE A 232 -15.78 -7.19 12.86
CA ILE A 232 -15.54 -6.72 11.49
C ILE A 232 -14.43 -7.54 10.82
N THR A 233 -13.33 -7.81 11.52
CA THR A 233 -12.19 -8.58 10.99
C THR A 233 -12.60 -9.99 10.60
N PHE A 234 -13.30 -10.71 11.48
CA PHE A 234 -13.74 -12.08 11.20
C PHE A 234 -14.75 -12.13 10.06
N ARG A 235 -15.72 -11.20 9.99
CA ARG A 235 -16.64 -11.12 8.84
C ARG A 235 -15.91 -10.80 7.54
N SER A 236 -14.92 -9.92 7.60
CA SER A 236 -14.13 -9.53 6.43
C SER A 236 -13.24 -10.65 5.94
N LEU A 237 -12.67 -11.43 6.87
CA LEU A 237 -11.89 -12.62 6.54
C LEU A 237 -12.75 -13.66 5.81
N VAL A 238 -13.97 -13.91 6.29
CA VAL A 238 -14.92 -14.79 5.58
C VAL A 238 -15.27 -14.28 4.18
N SER A 239 -15.51 -12.97 4.03
CA SER A 239 -15.78 -12.36 2.72
C SER A 239 -14.58 -12.49 1.78
N ALA A 240 -13.38 -12.16 2.25
CA ALA A 240 -12.15 -12.24 1.47
C ALA A 240 -11.82 -13.67 1.06
N LEU A 241 -12.13 -14.66 1.90
CA LEU A 241 -12.00 -16.08 1.57
C LEU A 241 -12.96 -16.50 0.46
N SER A 242 -14.21 -16.03 0.49
CA SER A 242 -15.18 -16.33 -0.55
C SER A 242 -14.79 -15.73 -1.92
N GLU A 243 -14.11 -14.58 -1.90
CA GLU A 243 -13.64 -13.86 -3.09
C GLU A 243 -12.23 -14.29 -3.53
N LYS A 244 -11.53 -15.11 -2.74
CA LYS A 244 -10.12 -15.51 -2.93
C LYS A 244 -9.15 -14.32 -3.00
N ASP A 245 -9.40 -13.28 -2.20
CA ASP A 245 -8.55 -12.09 -2.12
C ASP A 245 -7.37 -12.34 -1.15
N VAL A 246 -6.31 -12.97 -1.67
CA VAL A 246 -5.10 -13.33 -0.93
C VAL A 246 -4.46 -12.10 -0.24
N LEU A 247 -4.45 -10.95 -0.91
CA LEU A 247 -3.82 -9.74 -0.38
C LEU A 247 -4.61 -9.18 0.80
N LEU A 248 -5.94 -9.12 0.69
CA LEU A 248 -6.79 -8.68 1.80
C LEU A 248 -6.68 -9.65 2.99
N ILE A 249 -6.64 -10.96 2.74
CA ILE A 249 -6.42 -11.96 3.79
C ILE A 249 -5.08 -11.69 4.48
N GLN A 250 -3.96 -11.61 3.74
CA GLN A 250 -2.64 -11.36 4.32
C GLN A 250 -2.63 -10.10 5.19
N HIS A 251 -3.21 -8.99 4.69
CA HIS A 251 -3.31 -7.75 5.46
C HIS A 251 -4.15 -7.91 6.73
N ILE A 252 -5.24 -8.67 6.69
CA ILE A 252 -6.08 -8.93 7.86
C ILE A 252 -5.30 -9.74 8.90
N VAL A 253 -4.63 -10.81 8.47
CA VAL A 253 -3.89 -11.73 9.33
C VAL A 253 -2.75 -11.03 10.05
N GLU A 254 -1.88 -10.32 9.31
CA GLU A 254 -0.74 -9.62 9.90
C GLU A 254 -1.16 -8.58 10.94
N PHE A 255 -2.18 -7.78 10.62
CA PHE A 255 -2.65 -6.75 11.54
C PHE A 255 -3.36 -7.34 12.77
N PHE A 256 -4.09 -8.44 12.60
CA PHE A 256 -4.73 -9.11 13.73
C PHE A 256 -3.70 -9.76 14.66
N ASP A 257 -2.59 -10.27 14.12
CA ASP A 257 -1.50 -10.81 14.94
C ASP A 257 -0.94 -9.73 15.88
N ASP A 258 -0.67 -8.51 15.41
CA ASP A 258 -0.17 -7.44 16.30
C ASP A 258 -1.13 -7.11 17.45
N ILE A 259 -2.44 -7.23 17.22
CA ILE A 259 -3.47 -7.01 18.22
C ILE A 259 -3.47 -8.14 19.24
N ARG A 260 -3.20 -9.37 18.82
CA ARG A 260 -3.05 -10.50 19.76
C ARG A 260 -1.79 -10.38 20.61
N GLN A 261 -0.73 -9.79 20.07
CA GLN A 261 0.54 -9.61 20.80
C GLN A 261 0.48 -8.48 21.84
N ASN A 262 -0.44 -7.53 21.72
CA ASN A 262 -0.63 -6.48 22.73
C ASN A 262 -1.46 -7.01 23.92
N GLU A 263 -0.89 -6.90 25.14
CA GLU A 263 -1.49 -7.48 26.35
C GLU A 263 -2.87 -6.91 26.70
N HIS A 264 -3.12 -5.61 26.47
CA HIS A 264 -4.43 -5.01 26.72
C HIS A 264 -5.50 -5.57 25.78
N THR A 265 -5.19 -5.61 24.49
CA THR A 265 -6.11 -6.15 23.47
C THR A 265 -6.29 -7.65 23.58
N LYS A 266 -5.25 -8.39 23.98
CA LYS A 266 -5.32 -9.83 24.28
C LYS A 266 -6.29 -10.13 25.41
N ASN A 267 -6.27 -9.35 26.50
CA ASN A 267 -7.21 -9.53 27.62
C ASN A 267 -8.66 -9.24 27.20
N ALA A 268 -8.86 -8.20 26.39
CA ALA A 268 -10.16 -7.92 25.80
C ALA A 268 -10.61 -9.06 24.87
N LEU A 269 -9.74 -9.58 24.00
CA LEU A 269 -10.04 -10.69 23.08
C LEU A 269 -10.53 -11.95 23.82
N VAL A 270 -9.89 -12.31 24.94
CA VAL A 270 -10.31 -13.46 25.77
C VAL A 270 -11.72 -13.25 26.33
N SER A 271 -12.10 -12.02 26.61
CA SER A 271 -13.44 -11.65 27.11
C SER A 271 -14.50 -11.60 26.00
N CYS A 272 -14.12 -11.77 24.72
CA CYS A 272 -15.05 -11.72 23.60
C CYS A 272 -15.89 -13.01 23.50
N THR A 273 -17.14 -12.93 23.92
CA THR A 273 -18.09 -14.08 23.96
C THR A 273 -18.35 -14.71 22.60
N ASN A 274 -18.28 -13.94 21.51
CA ASN A 274 -18.56 -14.42 20.15
C ASN A 274 -17.34 -15.04 19.45
N TYR A 275 -16.15 -14.97 20.06
CA TYR A 275 -14.91 -15.40 19.43
C TYR A 275 -14.97 -16.85 18.91
N THR A 276 -15.48 -17.77 19.73
CA THR A 276 -15.65 -19.19 19.39
C THR A 276 -16.58 -19.40 18.19
N ASN A 277 -17.63 -18.58 18.06
CA ASN A 277 -18.55 -18.68 16.92
C ASN A 277 -17.89 -18.19 15.64
N TYR A 278 -17.08 -17.14 15.71
CA TYR A 278 -16.35 -16.66 14.54
C TYR A 278 -15.33 -17.69 14.04
N VAL A 279 -14.58 -18.32 14.95
CA VAL A 279 -13.62 -19.39 14.60
C VAL A 279 -14.32 -20.57 13.92
N LYS A 280 -15.45 -21.04 14.47
CA LYS A 280 -16.24 -22.11 13.84
C LYS A 280 -16.71 -21.74 12.43
N ASN A 281 -17.11 -20.49 12.22
CA ASN A 281 -17.55 -20.04 10.90
C ASN A 281 -16.41 -20.05 9.87
N ILE A 282 -15.21 -19.63 10.28
CA ILE A 282 -14.01 -19.71 9.41
C ILE A 282 -13.66 -21.16 9.08
N LEU A 283 -13.65 -22.06 10.08
CA LEU A 283 -13.35 -23.47 9.86
C LEU A 283 -14.31 -24.13 8.87
N ASN A 284 -15.61 -23.84 8.99
CA ASN A 284 -16.61 -24.33 8.03
C ASN A 284 -16.36 -23.81 6.60
N GLN A 285 -15.82 -22.60 6.43
CA GLN A 285 -15.47 -22.06 5.11
C GLN A 285 -14.19 -22.72 4.57
N LEU A 286 -13.20 -22.98 5.43
CA LEU A 286 -11.98 -23.69 5.07
C LEU A 286 -12.26 -25.11 4.54
N ASP A 287 -13.19 -25.84 5.16
CA ASP A 287 -13.57 -27.19 4.72
C ASP A 287 -14.15 -27.23 3.29
N ILE A 288 -14.67 -26.11 2.81
CA ILE A 288 -15.26 -25.96 1.47
C ILE A 288 -14.23 -25.41 0.48
N MET A 289 -13.12 -24.83 0.95
CA MET A 289 -12.12 -24.19 0.11
C MET A 289 -11.17 -25.18 -0.55
N THR A 290 -10.81 -24.88 -1.79
CA THR A 290 -9.85 -25.64 -2.61
C THR A 290 -8.53 -24.90 -2.85
N ASP A 291 -8.45 -23.63 -2.42
CA ASP A 291 -7.28 -22.78 -2.65
C ASP A 291 -6.26 -22.92 -1.52
N SER A 292 -5.08 -23.45 -1.84
CA SER A 292 -4.05 -23.77 -0.84
C SER A 292 -3.38 -22.55 -0.23
N GLU A 293 -3.29 -21.43 -0.96
CA GLU A 293 -2.60 -20.23 -0.49
C GLU A 293 -3.48 -19.45 0.49
N CYS A 294 -4.76 -19.24 0.15
CA CYS A 294 -5.74 -18.68 1.08
C CYS A 294 -5.87 -19.54 2.35
N ALA A 295 -5.91 -20.87 2.20
CA ALA A 295 -6.03 -21.78 3.33
C ALA A 295 -4.83 -21.68 4.29
N ALA A 296 -3.61 -21.60 3.76
CA ALA A 296 -2.40 -21.45 4.58
C ALA A 296 -2.45 -20.18 5.44
N LEU A 297 -2.79 -19.03 4.86
CA LEU A 297 -2.87 -17.76 5.58
C LEU A 297 -3.90 -17.79 6.73
N VAL A 298 -5.04 -18.47 6.53
CA VAL A 298 -6.07 -18.58 7.56
C VAL A 298 -5.69 -19.59 8.64
N ILE A 299 -4.97 -20.65 8.28
CA ILE A 299 -4.41 -21.57 9.27
C ILE A 299 -3.44 -20.79 10.17
N ASP A 300 -2.55 -19.98 9.60
CA ASP A 300 -1.65 -19.10 10.36
C ASP A 300 -2.43 -18.10 11.24
N PHE A 301 -3.57 -17.59 10.75
CA PHE A 301 -4.45 -16.74 11.54
C PHE A 301 -5.04 -17.44 12.77
N LEU A 302 -5.47 -18.70 12.63
CA LEU A 302 -6.09 -19.47 13.71
C LEU A 302 -5.05 -20.03 14.68
N TYR A 303 -3.90 -20.46 14.17
CA TYR A 303 -2.82 -21.12 14.89
C TYR A 303 -1.47 -20.42 14.64
N PRO A 304 -1.25 -19.22 15.21
CA PRO A 304 0.05 -18.55 15.14
C PRO A 304 1.12 -19.28 15.96
#